data_AF-A0A963SCD6-F1
#
_entry.id   AF-A0A963SCD6-F1
#
_cell.length_a   1.000
_cell.length_b   1.000
_cell.length_c   1.000
_cell.angle_alpha   90.00
_cell.angle_beta   90.00
_cell.angle_gamma   90.00
#
_symmetry.space_group_name_H-M   'P 1'
#
loop_
_entity.id
_entity.type
_entity.pdbx_description
1 polymer ?
#
loop_
_entity_poly.entity_id
_entity_poly.type
_entity_poly.pdbx_seq_one_letter_code
_entity_poly.pdbx_strand_id
1 'polypeptide(L)'
;MTEEEFVDEWEPEEDFRPSRMRWFVPILAASAIAGWTGFFVWAQQSAILGGGTPQQWIGWITAWAVPVLLVVSLWILATRNSRREAVRFGEVAESLSIKSAELEQRLSVVNRELSLAREFLAAQSRELESLGRRASERLSENADRLQSLVAENSYQIESIAEVSTTALDNMSRLRDDLPVIANSARDVSNQIGTAGRTAHGQVAELVTGFDRLNAFGKASEQQVTSLQERIAETLARFETQTAEMQELVEARFAALGERSESFRSELDGREVDALAAMRRRADALAEEFGKSRALLEEEEEE
;
A
#
# COMPACT_ATOMS: atom_id res chain seq x y z
N MET A 1 -45.56 -55.91 -3.86
CA MET A 1 -45.88 -56.57 -5.14
C MET A 1 -45.16 -57.89 -5.07
N THR A 2 -45.93 -58.96 -5.06
CA THR A 2 -45.67 -60.28 -4.49
C THR A 2 -44.52 -61.01 -5.18
N GLU A 3 -43.55 -61.47 -4.39
CA GLU A 3 -42.60 -62.53 -4.75
C GLU A 3 -43.41 -63.82 -4.94
N GLU A 4 -43.66 -64.17 -6.21
CA GLU A 4 -44.06 -65.53 -6.56
C GLU A 4 -42.81 -66.41 -6.50
N GLU A 5 -42.66 -67.03 -5.33
CA GLU A 5 -41.80 -68.17 -5.08
C GLU A 5 -42.22 -69.29 -6.04
N PHE A 6 -41.53 -69.40 -7.19
CA PHE A 6 -41.62 -70.58 -8.04
C PHE A 6 -40.94 -71.73 -7.30
N VAL A 7 -41.70 -72.39 -6.45
CA VAL A 7 -41.42 -73.74 -5.99
C VAL A 7 -41.52 -74.61 -7.23
N ASP A 8 -40.36 -74.95 -7.79
CA ASP A 8 -40.21 -76.02 -8.77
C ASP A 8 -40.59 -77.31 -8.05
N GLU A 9 -41.89 -77.58 -8.02
CA GLU A 9 -42.48 -78.82 -7.55
C GLU A 9 -42.03 -79.90 -8.52
N TRP A 10 -40.86 -80.45 -8.23
CA TRP A 10 -40.39 -81.71 -8.80
C TRP A 10 -41.46 -82.75 -8.49
N GLU A 11 -42.39 -82.95 -9.43
CA GLU A 11 -43.19 -84.15 -9.49
C GLU A 11 -42.20 -85.32 -9.66
N PRO A 12 -42.07 -86.22 -8.68
CA PRO A 12 -41.34 -87.45 -8.93
C PRO A 12 -42.15 -88.22 -9.97
N GLU A 13 -41.67 -88.23 -11.22
CA GLU A 13 -42.22 -89.05 -12.29
C GLU A 13 -42.35 -90.49 -11.78
N GLU A 14 -43.62 -90.86 -11.61
CA GLU A 14 -44.21 -92.17 -11.56
C GLU A 14 -43.32 -93.33 -11.08
N ASP A 15 -43.60 -93.75 -9.85
CA ASP A 15 -43.49 -95.12 -9.36
C ASP A 15 -43.39 -96.14 -10.50
N PHE A 16 -42.18 -96.65 -10.74
CA PHE A 16 -41.93 -97.74 -11.67
C PHE A 16 -42.67 -98.98 -11.18
N ARG A 17 -43.95 -99.09 -11.52
CA ARG A 17 -44.68 -100.35 -11.43
C ARG A 17 -43.85 -101.38 -12.18
N PRO A 18 -43.49 -102.53 -11.58
CA PRO A 18 -42.83 -103.59 -12.33
C PRO A 18 -43.76 -103.97 -13.47
N SER A 19 -43.44 -103.48 -14.66
CA SER A 19 -44.33 -103.61 -15.81
C SER A 19 -44.58 -105.10 -16.02
N ARG A 20 -45.85 -105.49 -16.01
CA ARG A 20 -46.33 -106.85 -16.34
C ARG A 20 -45.69 -107.35 -17.65
N MET A 21 -45.32 -106.43 -18.54
CA MET A 21 -44.55 -106.64 -19.77
C MET A 21 -43.19 -107.32 -19.56
N ARG A 22 -42.52 -107.06 -18.43
CA ARG A 22 -41.23 -107.66 -18.08
C ARG A 22 -41.33 -109.17 -17.85
N TRP A 23 -42.52 -109.66 -17.48
CA TRP A 23 -42.85 -111.09 -17.42
C TRP A 23 -43.54 -111.61 -18.69
N PHE A 24 -44.26 -110.76 -19.44
CA PHE A 24 -44.90 -111.19 -20.70
C PHE A 24 -43.88 -111.61 -21.77
N VAL A 25 -42.77 -110.91 -21.93
CA VAL A 25 -41.74 -111.29 -22.93
C VAL A 25 -41.14 -112.67 -22.63
N PRO A 26 -40.66 -113.00 -21.42
CA PRO A 26 -40.18 -114.35 -21.13
C PRO A 26 -41.29 -115.40 -21.15
N ILE A 27 -42.53 -115.09 -20.72
CA ILE A 27 -43.67 -116.04 -20.83
C ILE A 27 -43.98 -116.33 -22.30
N LEU A 28 -44.05 -115.32 -23.16
CA LEU A 28 -44.36 -115.49 -24.58
C LEU A 28 -43.25 -116.29 -25.27
N ALA A 29 -41.98 -115.95 -25.02
CA ALA A 29 -40.84 -116.71 -25.54
C ALA A 29 -40.87 -118.17 -25.06
N ALA A 30 -41.12 -118.41 -23.76
CA ALA A 30 -41.25 -119.76 -23.21
C ALA A 30 -42.43 -120.52 -23.84
N SER A 31 -43.58 -119.87 -24.04
CA SER A 31 -44.76 -120.47 -24.67
C SER A 31 -44.53 -120.79 -26.14
N ALA A 32 -43.80 -119.94 -26.88
CA ALA A 32 -43.43 -120.18 -28.26
C ALA A 32 -42.45 -121.35 -28.37
N ILE A 33 -41.45 -121.42 -27.48
CA ILE A 33 -40.52 -122.56 -27.40
C ILE A 33 -41.27 -123.85 -27.05
N ALA A 34 -42.17 -123.81 -26.07
CA ALA A 34 -42.97 -124.96 -25.65
C ALA A 34 -43.92 -125.43 -26.75
N GLY A 35 -44.63 -124.51 -27.41
CA GLY A 35 -45.52 -124.80 -28.52
C GLY A 35 -44.78 -125.38 -29.73
N TRP A 36 -43.63 -124.81 -30.09
CA TRP A 36 -42.79 -125.34 -31.15
C TRP A 36 -42.24 -126.73 -30.81
N THR A 37 -41.75 -126.92 -29.58
CA THR A 37 -41.24 -128.21 -29.12
C THR A 37 -42.34 -129.27 -29.13
N GLY A 38 -43.55 -128.94 -28.66
CA GLY A 38 -44.70 -129.84 -28.71
C GLY A 38 -45.13 -130.19 -30.13
N PHE A 39 -45.21 -129.19 -31.02
CA PHE A 39 -45.54 -129.40 -32.43
C PHE A 39 -44.49 -130.26 -33.15
N PHE A 40 -43.20 -130.00 -32.90
CA PHE A 40 -42.10 -130.76 -33.48
C PHE A 40 -42.14 -132.23 -33.05
N VAL A 41 -42.34 -132.49 -31.76
CA VAL A 41 -42.49 -133.85 -31.22
C VAL A 41 -43.71 -134.54 -31.83
N TRP A 42 -44.87 -133.87 -31.89
CA TRP A 42 -46.08 -134.46 -32.48
C TRP A 42 -45.94 -134.77 -33.97
N ALA A 43 -45.32 -133.89 -34.75
CA ALA A 43 -45.11 -134.08 -36.18
C ALA A 43 -44.13 -135.23 -36.49
N GLN A 44 -43.10 -135.38 -35.65
CA GLN A 44 -42.03 -136.37 -35.88
C GLN A 44 -42.18 -137.65 -35.04
N GLN A 45 -43.21 -137.77 -34.19
CA GLN A 45 -43.39 -138.89 -33.24
C GLN A 45 -43.36 -140.26 -33.90
N SER A 46 -44.00 -140.42 -35.06
CA SER A 46 -44.09 -141.70 -35.77
C SER A 46 -42.73 -142.15 -36.29
N ALA A 47 -41.91 -141.21 -36.75
CA ALA A 47 -40.55 -141.46 -37.22
C ALA A 47 -39.56 -141.67 -36.07
N ILE A 48 -39.77 -141.01 -34.92
CA ILE A 48 -38.93 -141.17 -33.72
C ILE A 48 -39.16 -142.54 -33.08
N LEU A 49 -40.42 -142.95 -32.90
CA LEU A 49 -40.80 -144.24 -32.32
C LEU A 49 -40.43 -145.42 -33.23
N GLY A 50 -40.30 -145.20 -34.54
CA GLY A 50 -39.84 -146.20 -35.51
C GLY A 50 -38.34 -146.49 -35.50
N GLY A 51 -37.55 -145.83 -34.65
CA GLY A 51 -36.09 -146.03 -34.56
C GLY A 51 -35.32 -145.36 -35.69
N GLY A 52 -35.16 -144.04 -35.62
CA GLY A 52 -34.43 -143.26 -36.64
C GLY A 52 -32.93 -143.54 -36.70
N THR A 53 -32.32 -143.35 -37.87
CA THR A 53 -30.87 -143.46 -38.08
C THR A 53 -30.12 -142.29 -37.42
N PRO A 54 -28.83 -142.44 -37.06
CA PRO A 54 -28.05 -141.36 -36.45
C PRO A 54 -28.03 -140.04 -37.26
N GLN A 55 -28.05 -140.13 -38.58
CA GLN A 55 -28.12 -138.96 -39.47
C GLN A 55 -29.46 -138.22 -39.34
N GLN A 56 -30.57 -138.96 -39.17
CA GLN A 56 -31.89 -138.38 -38.96
C GLN A 56 -31.97 -137.67 -37.60
N TRP A 57 -31.33 -138.20 -36.56
CA TRP A 57 -31.24 -137.54 -35.26
C TRP A 57 -30.54 -136.18 -35.32
N ILE A 58 -29.44 -136.06 -36.08
CA ILE A 58 -28.76 -134.76 -36.29
C ILE A 58 -29.68 -133.79 -37.03
N GLY A 59 -30.39 -134.26 -38.05
CA GLY A 59 -31.38 -133.45 -38.79
C GLY A 59 -32.50 -132.94 -37.89
N TRP A 60 -33.04 -133.79 -37.02
CA TRP A 60 -34.09 -133.43 -36.07
C TRP A 60 -33.62 -132.42 -35.03
N ILE A 61 -32.43 -132.63 -34.44
CA ILE A 61 -31.85 -131.68 -33.48
C ILE A 61 -31.64 -130.31 -34.13
N THR A 62 -31.10 -130.27 -35.35
CA THR A 62 -30.85 -129.02 -36.06
C THR A 62 -32.16 -128.31 -36.42
N ALA A 63 -33.15 -129.05 -36.93
CA ALA A 63 -34.46 -128.52 -37.27
C ALA A 63 -35.21 -127.97 -36.04
N TRP A 64 -35.03 -128.58 -34.87
CA TRP A 64 -35.57 -128.07 -33.61
C TRP A 64 -34.79 -126.85 -33.08
N ALA A 65 -33.46 -126.87 -33.15
CA ALA A 65 -32.60 -125.84 -32.55
C ALA A 65 -32.68 -124.49 -33.26
N VAL A 66 -32.83 -124.45 -34.60
CA VAL A 66 -32.83 -123.20 -35.37
C VAL A 66 -33.95 -122.24 -34.92
N PRO A 67 -35.23 -122.65 -34.82
CA PRO A 67 -36.30 -121.78 -34.32
C PRO A 67 -36.12 -121.38 -32.85
N VAL A 68 -35.63 -122.28 -32.00
CA VAL A 68 -35.40 -121.99 -30.58
C VAL A 68 -34.31 -120.92 -30.41
N LEU A 69 -33.20 -121.02 -31.16
CA LEU A 69 -32.13 -120.02 -31.15
C LEU A 69 -32.60 -118.66 -31.64
N LEU A 70 -33.47 -118.61 -32.66
CA LEU A 70 -34.07 -117.35 -33.12
C LEU A 70 -34.91 -116.70 -32.02
N VAL A 71 -35.77 -117.47 -31.33
CA VAL A 71 -36.60 -116.96 -30.22
C VAL A 71 -35.72 -116.45 -29.08
N VAL A 72 -34.68 -117.19 -28.68
CA VAL A 72 -33.76 -116.79 -27.61
C VAL A 72 -32.95 -115.54 -28.01
N SER A 73 -32.47 -115.47 -29.24
CA SER A 73 -31.72 -114.31 -29.75
C SER A 73 -32.60 -113.07 -29.80
N LEU A 74 -33.84 -113.21 -30.28
CA LEU A 74 -34.82 -112.13 -30.31
C LEU A 74 -35.18 -111.67 -28.89
N TRP A 75 -35.30 -112.60 -27.95
CA TRP A 75 -35.54 -112.31 -26.55
C TRP A 75 -34.39 -111.51 -25.91
N ILE A 76 -33.14 -111.91 -26.13
CA ILE A 76 -31.96 -111.20 -25.61
C ILE A 76 -31.86 -109.81 -26.24
N LEU A 77 -32.07 -109.68 -27.56
CA LEU A 77 -32.00 -108.39 -28.25
C LEU A 77 -33.06 -107.41 -27.75
N ALA A 78 -34.29 -107.89 -27.56
CA ALA A 78 -35.40 -107.07 -27.05
C ALA A 78 -35.18 -106.62 -25.60
N THR A 79 -34.58 -107.47 -24.75
CA THR A 79 -34.40 -107.16 -23.33
C THR A 79 -33.15 -106.34 -23.03
N ARG A 80 -32.10 -106.44 -23.86
CA ARG A 80 -30.80 -105.83 -23.57
C ARG A 80 -30.68 -104.37 -24.03
N ASN A 81 -31.39 -103.95 -25.08
CA ASN A 81 -31.09 -102.70 -25.79
C ASN A 81 -31.96 -101.48 -25.40
N SER A 82 -33.21 -101.65 -24.96
CA SER A 82 -34.17 -100.55 -25.18
C SER A 82 -34.42 -99.58 -24.01
N ARG A 83 -34.28 -99.97 -22.74
CA ARG A 83 -34.79 -99.15 -21.62
C ARG A 83 -33.75 -98.59 -20.67
N ARG A 84 -32.71 -99.36 -20.33
CA ARG A 84 -31.69 -98.89 -19.38
C ARG A 84 -30.78 -97.82 -19.97
N GLU A 85 -30.45 -97.95 -21.25
CA GLU A 85 -29.64 -96.94 -21.94
C GLU A 85 -30.43 -95.67 -22.20
N ALA A 86 -31.71 -95.78 -22.59
CA ALA A 86 -32.59 -94.62 -22.78
C ALA A 86 -32.78 -93.80 -21.48
N VAL A 87 -33.01 -94.47 -20.33
CA VAL A 87 -33.12 -93.80 -19.03
C VAL A 87 -31.80 -93.12 -18.65
N ARG A 88 -30.67 -93.81 -18.78
CA ARG A 88 -29.34 -93.22 -18.50
C ARG A 88 -29.02 -92.03 -19.41
N PHE A 89 -29.38 -92.08 -20.69
CA PHE A 89 -29.19 -90.95 -21.60
C PHE A 89 -30.14 -89.80 -21.28
N GLY A 90 -31.36 -90.08 -20.82
CA GLY A 90 -32.30 -89.09 -20.30
C GLY A 90 -31.74 -88.34 -19.09
N GLU A 91 -31.28 -89.08 -18.07
CA GLU A 91 -30.65 -88.50 -16.87
C GLU A 91 -29.42 -87.63 -17.22
N VAL A 92 -28.59 -88.08 -18.16
CA VAL A 92 -27.43 -87.29 -18.61
C VAL A 92 -27.87 -86.05 -19.38
N ALA A 93 -28.85 -86.16 -20.28
CA ALA A 93 -29.37 -85.02 -21.05
C ALA A 93 -30.04 -83.98 -20.15
N GLU A 94 -30.77 -84.42 -19.13
CA GLU A 94 -31.37 -83.57 -18.10
C GLU A 94 -30.30 -82.88 -17.24
N SER A 95 -29.30 -83.63 -16.74
CA SER A 95 -28.20 -83.02 -15.99
C SER A 95 -27.43 -81.99 -16.83
N LEU A 96 -27.26 -82.24 -18.13
CA LEU A 96 -26.60 -81.33 -19.06
C LEU A 96 -27.48 -80.11 -19.36
N SER A 97 -28.80 -80.26 -19.51
CA SER A 97 -29.71 -79.15 -19.74
C SER A 97 -29.75 -78.21 -18.52
N ILE A 98 -29.82 -78.76 -17.30
CA ILE A 98 -29.75 -78.00 -16.05
C ILE A 98 -28.41 -77.25 -15.95
N LYS A 99 -27.29 -77.94 -16.21
CA LYS A 99 -25.97 -77.31 -16.16
C LYS A 99 -25.79 -76.25 -17.25
N SER A 100 -26.39 -76.44 -18.43
CA SER A 100 -26.39 -75.43 -19.49
C SER A 100 -27.21 -74.20 -19.11
N ALA A 101 -28.38 -74.38 -18.49
CA ALA A 101 -29.22 -73.28 -18.01
C ALA A 101 -28.51 -72.48 -16.89
N GLU A 102 -27.84 -73.16 -15.95
CA GLU A 102 -27.03 -72.54 -14.90
C GLU A 102 -25.88 -71.71 -15.51
N LEU A 103 -25.21 -72.24 -16.54
CA LEU A 103 -24.16 -71.52 -17.26
C LEU A 103 -24.71 -70.31 -18.04
N GLU A 104 -25.84 -70.46 -18.73
CA GLU A 104 -26.48 -69.37 -19.46
C GLU A 104 -26.91 -68.23 -18.52
N GLN A 105 -27.47 -68.56 -17.36
CA GLN A 105 -27.81 -67.59 -16.33
C GLN A 105 -26.56 -66.86 -15.82
N ARG A 106 -25.47 -67.58 -15.50
CA ARG A 106 -24.20 -66.99 -15.07
C ARG A 106 -23.60 -66.09 -16.14
N LEU A 107 -23.60 -66.53 -17.41
CA LEU A 107 -23.10 -65.74 -18.53
C LEU A 107 -23.93 -64.48 -18.76
N SER A 108 -25.26 -64.56 -18.61
CA SER A 108 -26.15 -63.40 -18.68
C SER A 108 -25.83 -62.37 -17.59
N VAL A 109 -25.61 -62.83 -16.35
CA VAL A 109 -25.18 -61.97 -15.24
C VAL A 109 -23.82 -61.34 -15.53
N VAL A 110 -22.82 -62.13 -15.93
CA VAL A 110 -21.48 -61.64 -16.26
C VAL A 110 -21.52 -60.65 -17.42
N ASN A 111 -22.34 -60.87 -18.45
CA ASN A 111 -22.47 -59.96 -19.58
C ASN A 111 -23.14 -58.63 -19.17
N ARG A 112 -24.11 -58.69 -18.26
CA ARG A 112 -24.72 -57.49 -17.66
C ARG A 112 -23.69 -56.72 -16.83
N GLU A 113 -22.94 -57.40 -15.97
CA GLU A 113 -21.88 -56.78 -15.17
C GLU A 113 -20.76 -56.20 -16.04
N LEU A 114 -20.36 -56.88 -17.10
CA LEU A 114 -19.38 -56.37 -18.06
C LEU A 114 -19.91 -55.14 -18.80
N SER A 115 -21.18 -55.14 -19.19
CA SER A 115 -21.83 -53.98 -19.81
C SER A 115 -21.85 -52.79 -18.85
N LEU A 116 -22.23 -53.00 -17.58
CA LEU A 116 -22.19 -51.97 -16.54
C LEU A 116 -20.77 -51.49 -16.26
N ALA A 117 -19.79 -52.38 -16.20
CA ALA A 117 -18.39 -52.03 -16.01
C ALA A 117 -17.86 -51.18 -17.18
N ARG A 118 -18.23 -51.52 -18.42
CA ARG A 118 -17.90 -50.72 -19.61
C ARG A 118 -18.54 -49.34 -19.57
N GLU A 119 -19.81 -49.25 -19.16
CA GLU A 119 -20.49 -47.96 -18.99
C GLU A 119 -19.82 -47.11 -17.89
N PHE A 120 -19.48 -47.71 -16.75
CA PHE A 120 -18.76 -47.06 -15.67
C PHE A 120 -17.37 -46.57 -16.10
N LEU A 121 -16.62 -47.37 -16.85
CA LEU A 121 -15.33 -46.96 -17.42
C LEU A 121 -15.48 -45.83 -18.45
N ALA A 122 -16.52 -45.87 -19.28
CA ALA A 122 -16.80 -44.80 -20.22
C ALA A 122 -17.17 -43.49 -19.50
N ALA A 123 -17.96 -43.57 -18.43
CA ALA A 123 -18.31 -42.43 -17.59
C ALA A 123 -17.06 -41.83 -16.90
N GLN A 124 -16.23 -42.67 -16.26
CA GLN A 124 -14.98 -42.22 -15.64
C GLN A 124 -13.99 -41.63 -16.65
N SER A 125 -13.89 -42.21 -17.85
CA SER A 125 -13.04 -41.67 -18.92
C SER A 125 -13.47 -40.25 -19.32
N ARG A 126 -14.79 -40.02 -19.49
CA ARG A 126 -15.33 -38.67 -19.76
C ARG A 126 -15.09 -37.70 -18.59
N GLU A 127 -15.21 -38.17 -17.35
CA GLU A 127 -14.94 -37.36 -16.16
C GLU A 127 -13.46 -36.96 -16.08
N LEU A 128 -12.54 -37.92 -16.27
CA LEU A 128 -11.11 -37.68 -16.33
C LEU A 128 -10.73 -36.74 -17.48
N GLU A 129 -11.35 -36.87 -18.64
CA GLU A 129 -11.14 -35.95 -19.76
C GLU A 129 -11.61 -34.53 -19.41
N SER A 130 -12.78 -34.39 -18.77
CA SER A 130 -13.25 -33.09 -18.28
C SER A 130 -12.34 -32.51 -17.21
N LEU A 131 -11.83 -33.33 -16.29
CA LEU A 131 -10.91 -32.91 -15.24
C LEU A 131 -9.58 -32.47 -15.86
N GLY A 132 -9.07 -33.23 -16.82
CA GLY A 132 -7.86 -32.93 -17.59
C GLY A 132 -7.98 -31.61 -18.35
N ARG A 133 -9.11 -31.36 -19.03
CA ARG A 133 -9.38 -30.09 -19.68
C ARG A 133 -9.38 -28.92 -18.69
N ARG A 134 -10.10 -29.03 -17.57
CA ARG A 134 -10.12 -27.98 -16.53
C ARG A 134 -8.76 -27.76 -15.88
N ALA A 135 -8.01 -28.83 -15.62
CA ALA A 135 -6.66 -28.75 -15.05
C ALA A 135 -5.71 -28.05 -16.03
N SER A 136 -5.76 -28.40 -17.31
CA SER A 136 -4.98 -27.74 -18.37
C SER A 136 -5.33 -26.27 -18.51
N GLU A 137 -6.63 -25.93 -18.54
CA GLU A 137 -7.10 -24.54 -18.58
C GLU A 137 -6.61 -23.73 -17.38
N ARG A 138 -6.74 -24.27 -16.16
CA ARG A 138 -6.21 -23.64 -14.95
C ARG A 138 -4.69 -23.52 -14.94
N LEU A 139 -3.97 -24.51 -15.44
CA LEU A 139 -2.52 -24.44 -15.53
C LEU A 139 -2.09 -23.36 -16.52
N SER A 140 -2.76 -23.25 -17.66
CA SER A 140 -2.54 -22.18 -18.64
C SER A 140 -2.83 -20.80 -18.03
N GLU A 141 -4.00 -20.62 -17.40
CA GLU A 141 -4.36 -19.35 -16.75
C GLU A 141 -3.36 -18.95 -15.67
N ASN A 142 -2.92 -19.90 -14.84
CA ASN A 142 -1.90 -19.63 -13.83
C ASN A 142 -0.53 -19.33 -14.45
N ALA A 143 -0.15 -20.01 -15.54
CA ALA A 143 1.09 -19.74 -16.26
C ALA A 143 1.08 -18.33 -16.86
N ASP A 144 -0.02 -17.92 -17.49
CA ASP A 144 -0.20 -16.57 -18.03
C ASP A 144 -0.13 -15.51 -16.92
N ARG A 145 -0.80 -15.78 -15.79
CA ARG A 145 -0.74 -14.90 -14.61
C ARG A 145 0.66 -14.79 -14.03
N LEU A 146 1.39 -15.90 -13.91
CA LEU A 146 2.79 -15.90 -13.46
C LEU A 146 3.68 -15.14 -14.43
N GLN A 147 3.50 -15.31 -15.74
CA GLN A 147 4.25 -14.57 -16.75
C GLN A 147 4.00 -13.06 -16.64
N SER A 148 2.75 -12.64 -16.45
CA SER A 148 2.39 -11.23 -16.23
C SER A 148 3.05 -10.68 -14.97
N LEU A 149 3.00 -11.41 -13.85
CA LEU A 149 3.62 -10.98 -12.59
C LEU A 149 5.14 -10.87 -12.72
N VAL A 150 5.79 -11.79 -13.44
CA VAL A 150 7.23 -11.75 -13.71
C VAL A 150 7.59 -10.54 -14.58
N ALA A 151 6.80 -10.24 -15.61
CA ALA A 151 7.03 -9.07 -16.46
C ALA A 151 6.85 -7.75 -15.68
N GLU A 152 5.81 -7.64 -14.86
CA GLU A 152 5.58 -6.47 -14.00
C GLU A 152 6.68 -6.31 -12.95
N ASN A 153 7.11 -7.40 -12.32
CA ASN A 153 8.20 -7.36 -11.35
C ASN A 153 9.52 -6.96 -12.01
N SER A 154 9.79 -7.42 -13.24
CA SER A 154 10.98 -7.01 -14.00
C SER A 154 10.99 -5.51 -14.27
N TYR A 155 9.84 -4.93 -14.62
CA TYR A 155 9.70 -3.48 -14.78
C TYR A 155 9.96 -2.73 -13.46
N GLN A 156 9.42 -3.22 -12.34
CA GLN A 156 9.67 -2.63 -11.03
C GLN A 156 11.14 -2.72 -10.63
N ILE A 157 11.83 -3.84 -10.91
CA ILE A 157 13.27 -4.00 -10.65
C ILE A 157 14.08 -2.99 -11.46
N GLU A 158 13.75 -2.78 -12.74
CA GLU A 158 14.43 -1.78 -13.58
C GLU A 158 14.25 -0.36 -13.01
N SER A 159 13.02 -0.01 -12.58
CA SER A 159 12.77 1.27 -11.92
C SER A 159 13.56 1.43 -10.61
N ILE A 160 13.67 0.36 -9.80
CA ILE A 160 14.50 0.37 -8.60
C ILE A 160 15.98 0.54 -8.96
N ALA A 161 16.46 -0.08 -10.02
CA ALA A 161 17.83 0.06 -10.49
C ALA A 161 18.14 1.49 -10.94
N GLU A 162 17.22 2.13 -11.68
CA GLU A 162 17.32 3.53 -12.09
C GLU A 162 17.35 4.50 -10.89
N VAL A 163 16.41 4.33 -9.95
CA VAL A 163 16.35 5.14 -8.73
C VAL A 163 17.59 4.94 -7.87
N SER A 164 18.07 3.70 -7.74
CA SER A 164 19.28 3.38 -6.97
C SER A 164 20.53 3.98 -7.61
N THR A 165 20.63 3.96 -8.94
CA THR A 165 21.72 4.62 -9.68
C THR A 165 21.68 6.12 -9.46
N THR A 166 20.50 6.75 -9.54
CA THR A 166 20.31 8.18 -9.27
C THR A 166 20.66 8.52 -7.82
N ALA A 167 20.26 7.68 -6.86
CA ALA A 167 20.58 7.85 -5.45
C ALA A 167 22.09 7.75 -5.20
N LEU A 168 22.78 6.79 -5.84
CA LEU A 168 24.23 6.64 -5.77
C LEU A 168 24.95 7.86 -6.34
N ASP A 169 24.50 8.36 -7.49
CA ASP A 169 25.08 9.54 -8.15
C ASP A 169 24.91 10.80 -7.29
N ASN A 170 23.71 10.99 -6.71
CA ASN A 170 23.46 12.07 -5.76
C ASN A 170 24.32 11.95 -4.50
N MET A 171 24.47 10.74 -3.93
CA MET A 171 25.33 10.52 -2.78
C MET A 171 26.82 10.77 -3.10
N SER A 172 27.27 10.43 -4.31
CA SER A 172 28.63 10.76 -4.77
C SER A 172 28.80 12.27 -4.85
N ARG A 173 27.86 13.01 -5.44
CA ARG A 173 27.92 14.49 -5.48
C ARG A 173 27.92 15.09 -4.08
N LEU A 174 27.02 14.64 -3.20
CA LEU A 174 27.00 15.06 -1.79
C LEU A 174 28.34 14.81 -1.10
N ARG A 175 28.95 13.63 -1.31
CA ARG A 175 30.27 13.30 -0.77
C ARG A 175 31.36 14.22 -1.32
N ASP A 176 31.32 14.54 -2.60
CA ASP A 176 32.32 15.36 -3.28
C ASP A 176 32.16 16.86 -2.91
N ASP A 177 30.94 17.32 -2.63
CA ASP A 177 30.63 18.69 -2.20
C ASP A 177 30.86 18.92 -0.69
N LEU A 178 30.77 17.87 0.14
CA LEU A 178 30.93 17.97 1.60
C LEU A 178 32.25 18.64 2.03
N PRO A 179 33.42 18.33 1.44
CA PRO A 179 34.67 19.02 1.72
C PRO A 179 34.64 20.50 1.33
N VAL A 180 33.96 20.85 0.23
CA VAL A 180 33.84 22.24 -0.23
C VAL A 180 33.01 23.05 0.77
N ILE A 181 31.87 22.50 1.22
CA ILE A 181 31.03 23.12 2.25
C ILE A 181 31.81 23.28 3.56
N ALA A 182 32.58 22.27 3.98
CA ALA A 182 33.42 22.35 5.17
C ALA A 182 34.50 23.45 5.05
N ASN A 183 35.14 23.56 3.88
CA ASN A 183 36.11 24.63 3.61
C ASN A 183 35.44 26.01 3.57
N SER A 184 34.30 26.16 2.88
CA SER A 184 33.54 27.42 2.85
C SER A 184 33.07 27.83 4.25
N ALA A 185 32.62 26.89 5.09
CA ALA A 185 32.26 27.18 6.48
C ALA A 185 33.46 27.66 7.30
N ARG A 186 34.62 27.02 7.12
CA ARG A 186 35.88 27.44 7.75
C ARG A 186 36.33 28.83 7.28
N ASP A 187 36.23 29.10 5.98
CA ASP A 187 36.61 30.40 5.41
C ASP A 187 35.69 31.51 5.89
N VAL A 188 34.37 31.26 5.93
CA VAL A 188 33.40 32.18 6.53
C VAL A 188 33.71 32.42 8.02
N SER A 189 34.03 31.38 8.78
CA SER A 189 34.44 31.53 10.18
C SER A 189 35.72 32.37 10.33
N ASN A 190 36.69 32.20 9.44
CA ASN A 190 37.92 33.00 9.43
C ASN A 190 37.66 34.47 9.03
N GLN A 191 36.77 34.70 8.07
CA GLN A 191 36.33 36.03 7.66
C GLN A 191 35.58 36.72 8.81
N ILE A 192 34.65 36.04 9.47
CA ILE A 192 33.94 36.54 10.66
C ILE A 192 34.94 36.87 11.77
N GLY A 193 35.90 36.00 12.04
CA GLY A 193 36.94 36.25 13.04
C GLY A 193 37.84 37.45 12.70
N THR A 194 38.09 37.70 11.42
CA THR A 194 38.87 38.87 10.96
C THR A 194 38.04 40.14 11.03
N ALA A 195 36.80 40.12 10.53
CA ALA A 195 35.86 41.23 10.63
C ALA A 195 35.60 41.62 12.08
N GLY A 196 35.44 40.64 12.98
CA GLY A 196 35.28 40.86 14.42
C GLY A 196 36.49 41.55 15.05
N ARG A 197 37.72 41.13 14.71
CA ARG A 197 38.94 41.80 15.19
C ARG A 197 39.06 43.23 14.66
N THR A 198 38.74 43.46 13.38
CA THR A 198 38.73 44.81 12.80
C THR A 198 37.68 45.70 13.45
N ALA A 199 36.46 45.20 13.62
CA ALA A 199 35.39 45.92 14.30
C ALA A 199 35.77 46.25 15.75
N HIS A 200 36.39 45.30 16.46
CA HIS A 200 36.91 45.55 17.81
C HIS A 200 37.98 46.65 17.84
N GLY A 201 38.91 46.62 16.89
CA GLY A 201 39.92 47.69 16.72
C GLY A 201 39.27 49.05 16.45
N GLN A 202 38.27 49.11 15.57
CA GLN A 202 37.54 50.35 15.29
C GLN A 202 36.72 50.86 16.48
N VAL A 203 36.13 49.96 17.26
CA VAL A 203 35.46 50.34 18.52
C VAL A 203 36.49 50.89 19.52
N ALA A 204 37.67 50.30 19.64
CA ALA A 204 38.72 50.82 20.52
C ALA A 204 39.23 52.22 20.08
N GLU A 205 39.38 52.44 18.77
CA GLU A 205 39.69 53.75 18.20
C GLU A 205 38.58 54.77 18.49
N LEU A 206 37.31 54.38 18.34
CA LEU A 206 36.15 55.23 18.68
C LEU A 206 36.12 55.58 20.17
N VAL A 207 36.37 54.62 21.07
CA VAL A 207 36.46 54.88 22.53
C VAL A 207 37.56 55.91 22.81
N THR A 208 38.74 55.72 22.21
CA THR A 208 39.85 56.67 22.34
C THR A 208 39.47 58.06 21.78
N GLY A 209 38.73 58.10 20.67
CA GLY A 209 38.19 59.32 20.09
C GLY A 209 37.20 60.02 21.02
N PHE A 210 36.29 59.28 21.66
CA PHE A 210 35.35 59.81 22.64
C PHE A 210 36.05 60.34 23.89
N ASP A 211 37.10 59.67 24.39
CA ASP A 211 37.90 60.17 25.50
C ASP A 211 38.59 61.50 25.16
N ARG A 212 39.15 61.62 23.94
CA ARG A 212 39.71 62.88 23.45
C ARG A 212 38.64 63.96 23.32
N LEU A 213 37.46 63.63 22.79
CA LEU A 213 36.35 64.56 22.67
C LEU A 213 35.86 65.04 24.04
N ASN A 214 35.80 64.16 25.03
CA ASN A 214 35.45 64.48 26.41
C ASN A 214 36.50 65.40 27.05
N ALA A 215 37.79 65.12 26.85
CA ALA A 215 38.87 66.00 27.31
C ALA A 215 38.78 67.40 26.66
N PHE A 216 38.51 67.46 25.36
CA PHE A 216 38.29 68.74 24.66
C PHE A 216 37.03 69.45 25.16
N GLY A 217 35.96 68.71 25.44
CA GLY A 217 34.73 69.23 26.03
C GLY A 217 34.98 69.90 27.38
N LYS A 218 35.72 69.24 28.28
CA LYS A 218 36.14 69.81 29.57
C LYS A 218 37.02 71.06 29.40
N ALA A 219 37.97 71.02 28.47
CA ALA A 219 38.83 72.17 28.19
C ALA A 219 38.00 73.35 27.61
N SER A 220 37.03 73.07 26.75
CA SER A 220 36.12 74.07 26.18
C SER A 220 35.20 74.66 27.25
N GLU A 221 34.65 73.85 28.15
CA GLU A 221 33.87 74.30 29.31
C GLU A 221 34.69 75.24 30.21
N GLN A 222 35.94 74.87 30.51
CA GLN A 222 36.88 75.73 31.25
C GLN A 222 37.15 77.05 30.50
N GLN A 223 37.34 76.99 29.18
CA GLN A 223 37.61 78.17 28.37
C GLN A 223 36.39 79.09 28.26
N VAL A 224 35.19 78.53 28.14
CA VAL A 224 33.92 79.27 28.19
C VAL A 224 33.73 79.92 29.57
N THR A 225 34.03 79.21 30.65
CA THR A 225 33.97 79.75 32.01
C THR A 225 34.94 80.93 32.18
N SER A 226 36.20 80.77 31.74
CA SER A 226 37.19 81.85 31.75
C SER A 226 36.78 83.05 30.89
N LEU A 227 36.12 82.81 29.75
CA LEU A 227 35.57 83.86 28.91
C LEU A 227 34.43 84.60 29.62
N GLN A 228 33.51 83.87 30.28
CA GLN A 228 32.43 84.46 31.07
C GLN A 228 32.98 85.30 32.22
N GLU A 229 34.01 84.83 32.94
CA GLU A 229 34.68 85.59 33.99
C GLU A 229 35.30 86.89 33.46
N ARG A 230 36.01 86.84 32.32
CA ARG A 230 36.58 88.03 31.66
C ARG A 230 35.51 89.00 31.18
N ILE A 231 34.39 88.50 30.65
CA ILE A 231 33.25 89.33 30.24
C ILE A 231 32.63 89.99 31.47
N ALA A 232 32.42 89.25 32.56
CA ALA A 232 31.90 89.80 33.81
C ALA A 232 32.82 90.87 34.39
N GLU A 233 34.15 90.64 34.40
CA GLU A 233 35.14 91.63 34.83
C GLU A 233 35.09 92.89 33.94
N THR A 234 35.00 92.71 32.62
CA THR A 234 34.93 93.82 31.67
C THR A 234 33.64 94.62 31.85
N LEU A 235 32.49 93.95 32.04
CA LEU A 235 31.21 94.59 32.31
C LEU A 235 31.24 95.36 33.63
N ALA A 236 31.80 94.78 34.69
CA ALA A 236 31.95 95.46 35.98
C ALA A 236 32.85 96.71 35.85
N ARG A 237 33.95 96.62 35.11
CA ARG A 237 34.81 97.79 34.84
C ARG A 237 34.07 98.86 34.03
N PHE A 238 33.27 98.44 33.05
CA PHE A 238 32.47 99.36 32.24
C PHE A 238 31.39 100.06 33.07
N GLU A 239 30.76 99.34 34.01
CA GLU A 239 29.79 99.89 34.97
C GLU A 239 30.46 100.92 35.88
N THR A 240 31.62 100.61 36.46
CA THR A 240 32.42 101.56 37.25
C THR A 240 32.78 102.80 36.44
N GLN A 241 33.29 102.62 35.21
CA GLN A 241 33.67 103.74 34.35
C GLN A 241 32.46 104.59 33.94
N THR A 242 31.30 103.97 33.73
CA THR A 242 30.05 104.69 33.44
C THR A 242 29.58 105.49 34.66
N ALA A 243 29.70 104.94 35.87
CA ALA A 243 29.41 105.63 37.12
C ALA A 243 30.36 106.82 37.35
N GLU A 244 31.67 106.64 37.16
CA GLU A 244 32.67 107.72 37.22
C GLU A 244 32.37 108.82 36.19
N MET A 245 32.00 108.43 34.97
CA MET A 245 31.64 109.38 33.91
C MET A 245 30.35 110.13 34.23
N GLN A 246 29.35 109.47 34.85
CA GLN A 246 28.15 110.12 35.35
C GLN A 246 28.49 111.13 36.45
N GLU A 247 29.32 110.77 37.43
CA GLU A 247 29.76 111.65 38.51
C GLU A 247 30.52 112.87 37.97
N LEU A 248 31.43 112.65 37.00
CA LEU A 248 32.17 113.73 36.34
C LEU A 248 31.23 114.67 35.56
N VAL A 249 30.23 114.12 34.87
CA VAL A 249 29.23 114.89 34.14
C VAL A 249 28.35 115.70 35.10
N GLU A 250 27.87 115.10 36.19
CA GLU A 250 27.11 115.80 37.24
C GLU A 250 27.94 116.92 37.87
N ALA A 251 29.20 116.66 38.24
CA ALA A 251 30.12 117.66 38.77
C ALA A 251 30.38 118.79 37.77
N ARG A 252 30.53 118.48 36.48
CA ARG A 252 30.73 119.48 35.43
C ARG A 252 29.50 120.34 35.20
N PHE A 253 28.30 119.74 35.20
CA PHE A 253 27.04 120.50 35.10
C PHE A 253 26.80 121.37 36.34
N ALA A 254 27.12 120.89 37.54
CA ALA A 254 27.05 121.69 38.76
C ALA A 254 27.99 122.90 38.69
N ALA A 255 29.26 122.68 38.33
CA ALA A 255 30.24 123.76 38.17
C ALA A 255 29.86 124.75 37.05
N LEU A 256 29.25 124.27 35.96
CA LEU A 256 28.72 125.12 34.90
C LEU A 256 27.53 125.96 35.40
N GLY A 257 26.65 125.36 36.21
CA GLY A 257 25.55 126.05 36.89
C GLY A 257 26.04 127.17 37.79
N GLU A 258 26.98 126.88 38.69
CA GLU A 258 27.60 127.87 39.59
C GLU A 258 28.27 129.01 38.81
N ARG A 259 29.02 128.68 37.75
CA ARG A 259 29.67 129.69 36.90
C ARG A 259 28.65 130.52 36.12
N SER A 260 27.52 129.93 35.72
CA SER A 260 26.43 130.65 35.05
C SER A 260 25.71 131.60 36.01
N GLU A 261 25.48 131.20 37.26
CA GLU A 261 24.94 132.07 38.31
C GLU A 261 25.89 133.22 38.64
N SER A 262 27.18 132.93 38.81
CA SER A 262 28.21 133.96 39.01
C SER A 262 28.27 134.93 37.83
N PHE A 263 28.23 134.43 36.59
CA PHE A 263 28.21 135.29 35.39
C PHE A 263 26.93 136.15 35.33
N ARG A 264 25.76 135.60 35.68
CA ARG A 264 24.51 136.39 35.78
C ARG A 264 24.64 137.48 36.85
N SER A 265 25.19 137.16 38.02
CA SER A 265 25.43 138.16 39.07
C SER A 265 26.41 139.25 38.65
N GLU A 266 27.48 138.91 37.93
CA GLU A 266 28.41 139.91 37.37
C GLU A 266 27.73 140.79 36.32
N LEU A 267 26.88 140.20 35.48
CA LEU A 267 26.18 140.91 34.42
C LEU A 267 25.12 141.86 34.99
N ASP A 268 24.32 141.39 35.95
CA ASP A 268 23.39 142.23 36.72
C ASP A 268 24.14 143.35 37.45
N GLY A 269 25.30 143.04 38.06
CA GLY A 269 26.16 144.04 38.70
C GLY A 269 26.68 145.10 37.73
N ARG A 270 27.17 144.69 36.55
CA ARG A 270 27.59 145.62 35.49
C ARG A 270 26.43 146.44 34.94
N GLU A 271 25.23 145.87 34.85
CA GLU A 271 24.03 146.58 34.41
C GLU A 271 23.63 147.66 35.43
N VAL A 272 23.68 147.34 36.73
CA VAL A 272 23.50 148.31 37.82
C VAL A 272 24.57 149.41 37.78
N ASP A 273 25.84 149.05 37.61
CA ASP A 273 26.96 150.02 37.52
C ASP A 273 26.82 150.93 36.29
N ALA A 274 26.42 150.38 35.14
CA ALA A 274 26.18 151.14 33.92
C ALA A 274 24.99 152.09 34.07
N LEU A 275 23.89 151.66 34.70
CA LEU A 275 22.75 152.51 35.03
C LEU A 275 23.13 153.61 36.02
N ALA A 276 23.96 153.31 37.03
CA ALA A 276 24.47 154.29 37.97
C ALA A 276 25.44 155.30 37.31
N ALA A 277 26.27 154.86 36.36
CA ALA A 277 27.13 155.73 35.58
C ALA A 277 26.32 156.63 34.62
N MET A 278 25.25 156.10 34.00
CA MET A 278 24.31 156.90 33.21
C MET A 278 23.60 157.94 34.06
N ARG A 279 23.13 157.60 35.27
CA ARG A 279 22.56 158.59 36.22
C ARG A 279 23.57 159.66 36.60
N ARG A 280 24.78 159.29 37.00
CA ARG A 280 25.85 160.26 37.32
C ARG A 280 26.16 161.19 36.15
N ARG A 281 26.17 160.67 34.91
CA ARG A 281 26.31 161.49 33.70
C ARG A 281 25.12 162.43 33.50
N ALA A 282 23.89 161.96 33.70
CA ALA A 282 22.69 162.78 33.61
C ALA A 282 22.69 163.90 34.68
N ASP A 283 23.09 163.59 35.91
CA ASP A 283 23.24 164.55 37.00
C ASP A 283 24.33 165.59 36.68
N ALA A 284 25.49 165.15 36.17
CA ALA A 284 26.57 166.04 35.74
C ALA A 284 26.16 166.95 34.57
N LEU A 285 25.42 166.43 33.59
CA LEU A 285 24.83 167.23 32.51
C LEU A 285 23.81 168.24 33.04
N ALA A 286 22.97 167.87 34.02
CA ALA A 286 22.05 168.79 34.66
C ALA A 286 22.78 169.91 35.42
N GLU A 287 23.89 169.58 36.09
CA GLU A 287 24.74 170.57 36.76
C GLU A 287 25.45 171.50 35.76
N GLU A 288 25.91 170.97 34.62
CA GLU A 288 26.53 171.76 33.55
C GLU A 288 25.52 172.70 32.87
N PHE A 289 24.28 172.24 32.62
CA PHE A 289 23.19 173.13 32.18
C PHE A 289 22.85 174.20 33.23
N GLY A 290 22.91 173.85 34.52
CA GLY A 290 22.76 174.83 35.61
C GLY A 290 23.85 175.90 35.58
N LYS A 291 25.11 175.51 35.41
CA LYS A 291 26.26 176.42 35.30
C LYS A 291 26.21 177.27 34.03
N SER A 292 25.84 176.68 32.88
CA SER A 292 25.68 177.43 31.63
C SER A 292 24.54 178.44 31.71
N ARG A 293 23.48 178.16 32.47
CA ARG A 293 22.36 179.08 32.66
C ARG A 293 22.72 180.24 33.61
N ALA A 294 23.47 179.94 34.67
CA ALA A 294 24.00 180.98 35.57
C ALA A 294 25.01 181.90 34.87
N LEU A 295 25.89 181.35 34.02
CA LEU A 295 26.85 182.14 33.22
C LEU A 295 26.14 183.05 32.19
N LEU A 296 25.00 182.61 31.63
CA LEU A 296 24.20 183.45 30.74
C LEU A 296 23.42 184.54 31.48
N GLU A 297 23.04 184.32 32.74
CA GLU A 297 22.44 185.38 33.59
C GLU A 297 23.48 186.39 34.09
N GLU A 298 24.75 185.99 34.24
CA GLU A 298 25.86 186.87 34.66
C GLU A 298 26.42 187.72 33.50
N GLU A 299 26.28 187.29 32.24
CA GLU A 299 26.63 188.07 31.03
C GLU A 299 25.55 189.11 30.62
N GLU A 300 24.33 189.09 31.21
CA GLU A 300 23.28 190.08 30.93
C GLU A 300 23.26 191.27 31.92
N GLU A 301 24.09 191.30 32.96
CA GLU A 301 24.13 192.37 33.97
C GLU A 301 25.39 193.28 33.97
N GLU A 302 26.33 193.15 33.01
CA GLU A 302 27.39 194.14 32.72
C GLU A 302 27.41 194.59 31.24
#